data_AF-B4Q7S3-F1
#
_entry.id   AF-B4Q7S3-F1
#
_cell.length_a   1.000
_cell.length_b   1.000
_cell.length_c   1.000
_cell.angle_alpha   90.00
_cell.angle_beta   90.00
_cell.angle_gamma   90.00
#
_symmetry.space_group_name_H-M   'P 1'
#
loop_
_entity.id
_entity.type
_entity.pdbx_description
1 polymer ?
#
loop_
_entity_poly.entity_id
_entity_poly.type
_entity_poly.pdbx_seq_one_letter_code
_entity_poly.pdbx_strand_id
1 'polypeptide(L)'
;MEQATQCSLVEGKQPYTLVSASLMLIRMLYEYGCSAHRLPLLASYHARNVVDLLRCFNSRSCQLIIGAGAMRVAGLKTITSTNLALVSRALQLVLWLLPKLKEHFQAMSGYETIERDYQGHIKEIENKIHGIVSERLAAQLDAWEARPPIPSQTFRHISRHLVKLHEAIAGVLPEAQIHEIYGVVHRNFKDKLREQLLKLNVNNNGGPQHGVVTSELTFYMETLRTLKALPAEQLDNGILEEIWLY
;
A
#
# COMPACT_ATOMS: atom_id res chain seq x y z
N MET A 1 -7.19 18.61 -12.32
CA MET A 1 -6.52 17.37 -12.76
C MET A 1 -5.04 17.66 -12.78
N GLU A 2 -4.36 17.45 -11.66
CA GLU A 2 -2.90 17.53 -11.62
C GLU A 2 -2.40 16.19 -12.19
N GLN A 3 -1.97 16.20 -13.45
CA GLN A 3 -1.28 15.04 -14.01
C GLN A 3 -0.02 14.83 -13.17
N ALA A 4 0.11 13.65 -12.57
CA ALA A 4 1.35 13.26 -11.91
C ALA A 4 2.45 13.24 -12.96
N THR A 5 3.28 14.28 -13.01
CA THR A 5 4.52 14.25 -13.80
C THR A 5 5.41 13.19 -13.18
N GLN A 6 5.35 11.97 -13.73
CA GLN A 6 6.06 10.81 -13.21
C GLN A 6 7.55 11.00 -13.47
N CYS A 7 8.25 11.56 -12.48
CA CYS A 7 9.70 11.65 -12.49
C CYS A 7 10.22 10.40 -11.79
N SER A 8 10.90 9.50 -12.51
CA SER A 8 11.48 8.30 -11.92
C SER A 8 12.93 8.51 -11.49
N LEU A 9 13.27 8.31 -10.22
CA LEU A 9 14.68 8.12 -9.82
C LEU A 9 15.09 6.67 -10.09
N VAL A 10 16.30 6.41 -10.58
CA VAL A 10 16.78 5.03 -10.78
C VAL A 10 17.58 4.62 -9.56
N GLU A 11 16.98 3.83 -8.68
CA GLU A 11 17.65 3.24 -7.52
C GLU A 11 17.85 1.74 -7.77
N GLY A 12 19.09 1.24 -7.72
CA GLY A 12 19.35 -0.21 -7.85
C GLY A 12 18.83 -0.85 -9.14
N LYS A 13 18.70 -0.08 -10.24
CA LYS A 13 18.09 -0.45 -11.54
C LYS A 13 16.54 -0.52 -11.59
N GLN A 14 15.83 -0.10 -10.54
CA GLN A 14 14.37 0.00 -10.56
C GLN A 14 13.92 1.47 -10.61
N PRO A 15 12.87 1.80 -11.40
CA PRO A 15 12.32 3.15 -11.45
C PRO A 15 11.56 3.48 -10.15
N TYR A 16 11.82 4.65 -9.59
CA TYR A 16 11.21 5.16 -8.37
C TYR A 16 10.21 6.26 -8.72
N THR A 17 8.91 5.97 -8.66
CA THR A 17 7.87 6.97 -8.94
C THR A 17 7.86 8.11 -7.91
N LEU A 18 8.04 9.35 -8.38
CA LEU A 18 7.94 10.56 -7.56
C LEU A 18 6.69 11.38 -7.88
N VAL A 19 6.20 12.09 -6.86
CA VAL A 19 5.21 13.16 -7.01
C VAL A 19 5.89 14.53 -6.97
N SER A 20 5.25 15.53 -7.57
CA SER A 20 5.76 16.91 -7.63
C SER A 20 6.13 17.48 -6.25
N ALA A 21 5.30 17.20 -5.23
CA ALA A 21 5.57 17.62 -3.86
C ALA A 21 6.88 17.04 -3.30
N SER A 22 7.24 15.80 -3.65
CA SER A 22 8.51 15.18 -3.26
C SER A 22 9.70 15.85 -3.94
N LEU A 23 9.58 16.17 -5.24
CA LEU A 23 10.63 16.91 -5.96
C LEU A 23 10.85 18.29 -5.36
N MET A 24 9.76 18.98 -4.99
CA MET A 24 9.84 20.29 -4.36
C MET A 24 10.50 20.20 -2.97
N LEU A 25 10.16 19.18 -2.17
CA LEU A 25 10.85 18.91 -0.91
C LEU A 25 12.35 18.68 -1.12
N ILE A 26 12.74 17.85 -2.10
CA ILE A 26 14.16 17.60 -2.41
C ILE A 26 14.89 18.90 -2.76
N ARG A 27 14.27 19.76 -3.58
CA ARG A 27 14.87 21.06 -3.95
C ARG A 27 15.10 21.95 -2.72
N MET A 28 14.10 22.05 -1.83
CA MET A 28 14.25 22.82 -0.58
C MET A 28 15.36 22.24 0.30
N LEU A 29 15.42 20.91 0.46
CA LEU A 29 16.47 20.24 1.24
C LEU A 29 17.86 20.50 0.66
N TYR A 30 17.99 20.44 -0.66
CA TYR A 30 19.24 20.76 -1.36
C TYR A 30 19.66 22.21 -1.15
N GLU A 31 18.73 23.16 -1.27
CA GLU A 31 19.00 24.59 -1.04
C GLU A 31 19.45 24.86 0.40
N TYR A 32 18.83 24.22 1.39
CA TYR A 32 19.30 24.28 2.78
C TYR A 32 20.70 23.70 2.95
N GLY A 33 20.98 22.55 2.33
CA GLY A 33 22.29 21.90 2.37
C GLY A 33 23.39 22.79 1.80
N CYS A 34 23.17 23.36 0.60
CA CYS A 34 24.11 24.28 -0.01
C CYS A 34 24.29 25.57 0.80
N SER A 35 23.22 26.09 1.41
CA SER A 35 23.28 27.30 2.23
C SER A 35 24.08 27.07 3.51
N ALA A 36 23.90 25.92 4.17
CA ALA A 36 24.71 25.55 5.34
C ALA A 36 26.19 25.37 5.01
N HIS A 37 26.52 24.87 3.81
CA HIS A 37 27.90 24.78 3.35
C HIS A 37 28.53 26.17 3.08
N ARG A 38 27.79 27.09 2.44
CA ARG A 38 28.26 28.45 2.15
C ARG A 38 28.36 29.33 3.40
N LEU A 39 27.49 29.11 4.38
CA LEU A 39 27.41 29.89 5.62
C LEU A 39 27.46 28.96 6.85
N PRO A 40 28.64 28.40 7.20
CA PRO A 40 28.76 27.44 8.31
C PRO A 40 28.29 27.99 9.67
N LEU A 41 28.39 29.30 9.89
CA LEU A 41 27.89 29.97 11.09
C LEU A 41 26.37 29.81 11.29
N LEU A 42 25.62 29.55 10.21
CA LEU A 42 24.17 29.32 10.23
C LEU A 42 23.80 27.84 10.09
N ALA A 43 24.77 26.92 10.05
CA ALA A 43 24.51 25.49 9.82
C ALA A 43 23.51 24.90 10.84
N SER A 44 23.65 25.23 12.13
CA SER A 44 22.74 24.79 13.18
C SER A 44 21.34 25.37 13.07
N TYR A 45 21.18 26.56 12.47
CA TYR A 45 19.88 27.16 12.18
C TYR A 45 19.22 26.44 11.00
N HIS A 46 19.97 26.20 9.92
CA HIS A 46 19.48 25.43 8.77
C HIS A 46 19.11 23.99 9.14
N ALA A 47 19.87 23.33 10.02
CA ALA A 47 19.55 21.99 10.52
C ALA A 47 18.17 21.95 11.20
N ARG A 48 17.83 22.96 12.01
CA ARG A 48 16.50 23.07 12.64
C ARG A 48 15.40 23.29 11.60
N ASN A 49 15.62 24.17 10.63
CA ASN A 49 14.65 24.40 9.56
C ASN A 49 14.40 23.15 8.72
N VAL A 50 15.43 22.35 8.46
CA VAL A 50 15.27 21.04 7.78
C VAL A 50 14.43 20.09 8.63
N VAL A 51 14.71 19.99 9.93
CA VAL A 51 13.89 19.18 10.86
C VAL A 51 12.42 19.62 10.84
N ASP A 52 12.15 20.92 10.91
CA ASP A 52 10.78 21.45 10.91
C ASP A 52 10.09 21.26 9.55
N LEU A 53 10.83 21.40 8.44
CA LEU A 53 10.34 21.10 7.09
C LEU A 53 9.92 19.63 6.97
N LEU A 54 10.74 18.69 7.46
CA LEU A 54 10.45 17.26 7.43
C LEU A 54 9.22 16.93 8.29
N ARG A 55 9.09 17.53 9.48
CA ARG A 55 7.88 17.36 10.32
C ARG A 55 6.64 17.93 9.64
N CYS A 56 6.75 19.11 9.04
CA CYS A 56 5.66 19.75 8.31
C CYS A 56 5.18 18.88 7.15
N PHE A 57 6.12 18.33 6.36
CA PHE A 57 5.80 17.44 5.25
C PHE A 57 5.07 16.18 5.72
N ASN A 58 5.53 15.54 6.80
CA ASN A 58 4.87 14.34 7.35
C ASN A 58 3.46 14.66 7.85
N SER A 59 3.34 15.71 8.68
CA SER A 59 2.06 16.13 9.27
C SER A 59 1.05 16.47 8.18
N ARG A 60 1.46 17.24 7.16
CA ARG A 60 0.58 17.63 6.07
C ARG A 60 0.15 16.45 5.21
N SER A 61 1.06 15.52 4.93
CA SER A 61 0.76 14.29 4.20
C SER A 61 -0.26 13.43 4.95
N CYS A 62 -0.09 13.27 6.27
CA CYS A 62 -1.02 12.51 7.11
C CYS A 62 -2.41 13.14 7.12
N GLN A 63 -2.51 14.46 7.32
CA GLN A 63 -3.78 15.18 7.28
C GLN A 63 -4.52 15.00 5.94
N LEU A 64 -3.80 15.07 4.82
CA LEU A 64 -4.39 14.98 3.49
C LEU A 64 -4.91 13.57 3.19
N ILE A 65 -4.18 12.53 3.62
CA ILE A 65 -4.43 11.14 3.24
C ILE A 65 -5.20 10.37 4.31
N ILE A 66 -4.69 10.32 5.54
CA ILE A 66 -5.31 9.61 6.66
C ILE A 66 -6.51 10.42 7.16
N GLY A 67 -6.31 11.73 7.42
CA GLY A 67 -7.35 12.65 7.89
C GLY A 67 -8.38 13.10 6.84
N ALA A 68 -8.35 12.50 5.64
CA ALA A 68 -9.19 12.81 4.49
C ALA A 68 -9.22 14.31 4.12
N GLY A 69 -8.17 15.06 4.49
CA GLY A 69 -8.07 16.49 4.25
C GLY A 69 -8.11 16.83 2.77
N ALA A 70 -7.54 15.98 1.91
CA ALA A 70 -7.55 16.20 0.46
C ALA A 70 -8.96 16.21 -0.15
N MET A 71 -9.94 15.54 0.46
CA MET A 71 -11.33 15.63 0.02
C MET A 71 -11.89 17.04 0.25
N ARG A 72 -11.50 17.70 1.35
CA ARG A 72 -11.93 19.06 1.70
C ARG A 72 -11.16 20.13 0.95
N VAL A 73 -9.83 20.03 0.90
CA VAL A 73 -8.97 21.12 0.39
C VAL A 73 -8.65 21.01 -1.09
N ALA A 74 -8.68 19.79 -1.67
CA ALA A 74 -8.40 19.56 -3.09
C ALA A 74 -9.64 19.07 -3.86
N GLY A 75 -10.81 19.01 -3.22
CA GLY A 75 -12.08 18.64 -3.85
C GLY A 75 -12.14 17.19 -4.35
N LEU A 76 -11.29 16.30 -3.83
CA LEU A 76 -11.32 14.90 -4.22
C LEU A 76 -12.59 14.20 -3.72
N LYS A 77 -13.25 13.44 -4.59
CA LYS A 77 -14.42 12.63 -4.21
C LYS A 77 -14.06 11.49 -3.24
N THR A 78 -12.86 10.94 -3.36
CA THR A 78 -12.38 9.83 -2.52
C THR A 78 -10.85 9.79 -2.51
N ILE A 79 -10.28 9.16 -1.47
CA ILE A 79 -8.86 8.81 -1.41
C ILE A 79 -8.68 7.42 -2.03
N THR A 80 -7.96 7.33 -3.14
CA THR A 80 -7.74 6.07 -3.87
C THR A 80 -6.50 5.32 -3.36
N SER A 81 -6.40 4.02 -3.68
CA SER A 81 -5.20 3.22 -3.41
C SER A 81 -3.96 3.79 -4.11
N THR A 82 -4.11 4.41 -5.29
CA THR A 82 -3.00 5.12 -5.96
C THR A 82 -2.53 6.33 -5.15
N ASN A 83 -3.44 7.13 -4.58
CA ASN A 83 -3.05 8.26 -3.73
C ASN A 83 -2.28 7.77 -2.49
N LEU A 84 -2.76 6.69 -1.87
CA LEU A 84 -2.10 6.05 -0.73
C LEU A 84 -0.70 5.56 -1.10
N ALA A 85 -0.57 4.82 -2.20
CA ALA A 85 0.71 4.31 -2.69
C ALA A 85 1.70 5.46 -2.99
N LEU A 86 1.27 6.51 -3.69
CA LEU A 86 2.12 7.66 -4.03
C LEU A 86 2.64 8.37 -2.78
N VAL A 87 1.80 8.58 -1.76
CA VAL A 87 2.25 9.18 -0.50
C VAL A 87 3.18 8.24 0.26
N SER A 88 2.90 6.94 0.32
CA SER A 88 3.83 5.95 0.91
C SER A 88 5.22 6.04 0.26
N ARG A 89 5.28 6.09 -1.08
CA ARG A 89 6.55 6.28 -1.81
C ARG A 89 7.22 7.62 -1.54
N ALA A 90 6.46 8.70 -1.39
CA ALA A 90 7.02 9.99 -1.00
C ALA A 90 7.66 9.96 0.39
N LEU A 91 7.05 9.25 1.35
CA LEU A 91 7.57 9.11 2.71
C LEU A 91 8.80 8.20 2.77
N GLN A 92 8.79 7.09 2.01
CA GLN A 92 9.96 6.20 1.89
C GLN A 92 11.18 6.92 1.32
N LEU A 93 10.97 7.89 0.41
CA LEU A 93 12.05 8.70 -0.15
C LEU A 93 12.68 9.57 0.94
N VAL A 94 11.86 10.14 1.82
CA VAL A 94 12.36 10.94 2.94
C VAL A 94 13.18 10.06 3.89
N LEU A 95 12.70 8.86 4.21
CA LEU A 95 13.47 7.91 5.03
C LEU A 95 14.82 7.57 4.38
N TRP A 96 14.85 7.40 3.06
CA TRP A 96 16.10 7.16 2.33
C TRP A 96 17.06 8.36 2.36
N LEU A 97 16.54 9.58 2.31
CA LEU A 97 17.34 10.82 2.40
C LEU A 97 17.82 11.10 3.82
N LEU A 98 17.10 10.65 4.83
CA LEU A 98 17.29 11.04 6.22
C LEU A 98 18.72 10.79 6.74
N PRO A 99 19.37 9.64 6.48
CA PRO A 99 20.76 9.41 6.90
C PRO A 99 21.75 10.40 6.26
N LYS A 100 21.55 10.76 4.98
CA LYS A 100 22.39 11.72 4.26
C LYS A 100 22.26 13.13 4.83
N LEU A 101 21.03 13.50 5.22
CA LEU A 101 20.77 14.77 5.90
C LEU A 101 21.44 14.79 7.28
N LYS A 102 21.36 13.69 8.04
CA LYS A 102 22.02 13.56 9.36
C LYS A 102 23.54 13.76 9.23
N GLU A 103 24.16 13.13 8.25
CA GLU A 103 25.59 13.27 7.96
C GLU A 103 25.96 14.72 7.58
N HIS A 104 25.22 15.33 6.65
CA HIS A 104 25.50 16.68 6.16
C HIS A 104 25.39 17.75 7.24
N PHE A 105 24.35 17.69 8.09
CA PHE A 105 24.09 18.71 9.10
C PHE A 105 24.71 18.41 10.48
N GLN A 106 25.26 17.20 10.70
CA GLN A 106 25.96 16.70 11.90
C GLN A 106 25.18 16.72 13.24
N ALA A 107 24.18 17.59 13.40
CA ALA A 107 23.44 17.82 14.64
C ALA A 107 21.93 18.02 14.38
N MET A 108 21.31 17.11 13.63
CA MET A 108 19.85 17.07 13.45
C MET A 108 19.17 16.54 14.72
N SER A 109 18.78 17.44 15.62
CA SER A 109 18.05 17.06 16.83
C SER A 109 16.69 16.44 16.49
N GLY A 110 16.37 15.32 17.12
CA GLY A 110 15.12 14.59 16.90
C GLY A 110 15.08 13.75 15.63
N TYR A 111 16.24 13.39 15.05
CA TYR A 111 16.35 12.45 13.93
C TYR A 111 15.53 11.17 14.16
N GLU A 112 15.72 10.53 15.32
CA GLU A 112 15.10 9.24 15.65
C GLU A 112 13.58 9.37 15.74
N THR A 113 13.09 10.51 16.24
CA THR A 113 11.65 10.82 16.26
C THR A 113 11.11 10.98 14.85
N ILE A 114 11.80 11.73 13.97
CA ILE A 114 11.37 11.90 12.57
C ILE A 114 11.33 10.54 11.86
N GLU A 115 12.39 9.75 11.98
CA GLU A 115 12.47 8.41 11.37
C GLU A 115 11.28 7.54 11.80
N ARG A 116 11.04 7.45 13.12
CA ARG A 116 9.92 6.69 13.68
C ARG A 116 8.57 7.19 13.20
N ASP A 117 8.36 8.51 13.17
CA ASP A 117 7.07 9.11 12.78
C ASP A 117 6.77 8.86 11.29
N TYR A 118 7.79 8.86 10.42
CA TYR A 118 7.65 8.51 9.01
C TYR A 118 7.37 7.02 8.81
N GLN A 119 8.09 6.14 9.52
CA GLN A 119 7.84 4.69 9.49
C GLN A 119 6.42 4.36 9.97
N GLY A 120 5.97 4.99 11.06
CA GLY A 120 4.62 4.82 11.58
C GLY A 120 3.56 5.24 10.56
N HIS A 121 3.76 6.39 9.90
CA HIS A 121 2.82 6.87 8.90
C HIS A 121 2.77 5.98 7.64
N ILE A 122 3.90 5.45 7.17
CA ILE A 122 3.92 4.45 6.08
C ILE A 122 3.08 3.23 6.45
N LYS A 123 3.27 2.70 7.67
CA LYS A 123 2.51 1.55 8.17
C LYS A 123 1.01 1.83 8.29
N GLU A 124 0.62 3.04 8.70
CA GLU A 124 -0.79 3.45 8.72
C GLU A 124 -1.40 3.48 7.30
N ILE A 125 -0.64 3.95 6.31
CA ILE A 125 -1.07 3.94 4.91
C ILE A 125 -1.25 2.51 4.40
N GLU A 126 -0.31 1.61 4.66
CA GLU A 126 -0.39 0.20 4.29
C GLU A 126 -1.61 -0.47 4.92
N ASN A 127 -1.83 -0.28 6.23
CA ASN A 127 -3.02 -0.77 6.92
C ASN A 127 -4.32 -0.23 6.31
N LYS A 128 -4.34 1.03 5.88
CA LYS A 128 -5.50 1.61 5.20
C LYS A 128 -5.74 0.97 3.82
N ILE A 129 -4.69 0.66 3.06
CA ILE A 129 -4.80 -0.09 1.80
C ILE A 129 -5.39 -1.48 2.06
N HIS A 130 -4.86 -2.22 3.05
CA HIS A 130 -5.38 -3.54 3.44
C HIS A 130 -6.87 -3.45 3.79
N GLY A 131 -7.24 -2.52 4.67
CA GLY A 131 -8.61 -2.33 5.13
C GLY A 131 -9.60 -2.08 3.98
N ILE A 132 -9.29 -1.14 3.08
CA ILE A 132 -10.18 -0.79 1.95
C ILE A 132 -10.49 -2.00 1.06
N VAL A 133 -9.49 -2.83 0.79
CA VAL A 133 -9.65 -3.98 -0.11
C VAL A 133 -10.33 -5.12 0.63
N SER A 134 -9.88 -5.45 1.84
CA SER A 134 -10.46 -6.52 2.64
C SER A 134 -11.93 -6.28 2.97
N GLU A 135 -12.33 -5.04 3.29
CA GLU A 135 -13.72 -4.66 3.50
C GLU A 135 -14.59 -4.95 2.27
N ARG A 136 -14.10 -4.59 1.07
CA ARG A 136 -14.81 -4.86 -0.19
C ARG A 136 -14.94 -6.35 -0.48
N LEU A 137 -13.89 -7.13 -0.24
CA LEU A 137 -13.94 -8.58 -0.45
C LEU A 137 -14.89 -9.25 0.54
N ALA A 138 -14.84 -8.84 1.81
CA ALA A 138 -15.70 -9.36 2.85
C ALA A 138 -17.18 -9.12 2.55
N ALA A 139 -17.53 -7.90 2.11
CA ALA A 139 -18.89 -7.56 1.71
C ALA A 139 -19.41 -8.41 0.54
N GLN A 140 -18.53 -8.84 -0.39
CA GLN A 140 -18.92 -9.79 -1.43
C GLN A 140 -19.16 -11.18 -0.83
N LEU A 141 -18.25 -11.67 0.01
CA LEU A 141 -18.34 -13.00 0.61
C LEU A 141 -19.54 -13.16 1.55
N ASP A 142 -19.94 -12.12 2.29
CA ASP A 142 -21.11 -12.17 3.18
C ASP A 142 -22.40 -12.53 2.44
N ALA A 143 -22.51 -12.12 1.18
CA ALA A 143 -23.67 -12.36 0.31
C ALA A 143 -23.51 -13.60 -0.60
N TRP A 144 -22.40 -14.34 -0.48
CA TRP A 144 -22.11 -15.47 -1.35
C TRP A 144 -22.76 -16.76 -0.85
N GLU A 145 -23.17 -17.60 -1.80
CA GLU A 145 -23.68 -18.95 -1.58
C GLU A 145 -22.96 -19.95 -2.49
N ALA A 146 -22.71 -21.16 -1.99
CA ALA A 146 -22.06 -22.24 -2.74
C ALA A 146 -23.01 -22.90 -3.76
N ARG A 147 -23.35 -22.19 -4.83
CA ARG A 147 -24.22 -22.68 -5.91
C ARG A 147 -23.79 -22.17 -7.30
N PRO A 148 -24.13 -22.89 -8.39
CA PRO A 148 -23.94 -22.39 -9.75
C PRO A 148 -24.70 -21.07 -10.01
N PRO A 149 -24.26 -20.26 -11.01
CA PRO A 149 -23.16 -20.51 -11.96
C PRO A 149 -21.76 -20.25 -11.39
N ILE A 150 -20.74 -20.89 -11.98
CA ILE A 150 -19.32 -20.74 -11.61
C ILE A 150 -18.54 -20.18 -12.83
N PRO A 151 -17.68 -19.16 -12.67
CA PRO A 151 -17.47 -18.40 -11.43
C PRO A 151 -18.70 -17.55 -11.13
N SER A 152 -19.07 -17.45 -9.85
CA SER A 152 -20.20 -16.63 -9.41
C SER A 152 -19.94 -15.15 -9.65
N GLN A 153 -21.02 -14.37 -9.64
CA GLN A 153 -20.90 -12.92 -9.72
C GLN A 153 -20.02 -12.35 -8.59
N THR A 154 -20.14 -12.90 -7.38
CA THR A 154 -19.29 -12.58 -6.24
C THR A 154 -17.81 -12.74 -6.55
N PHE A 155 -17.38 -13.93 -7.01
CA PHE A 155 -15.96 -14.19 -7.28
C PHE A 155 -15.44 -13.36 -8.46
N ARG A 156 -16.27 -13.08 -9.47
CA ARG A 156 -15.93 -12.09 -10.52
C ARG A 156 -15.74 -10.69 -9.95
N HIS A 157 -16.56 -10.26 -8.99
CA HIS A 157 -16.41 -8.97 -8.33
C HIS A 157 -15.13 -8.90 -7.49
N ILE A 158 -14.84 -9.95 -6.73
CA ILE A 158 -13.60 -10.11 -5.96
C ILE A 158 -12.39 -10.00 -6.89
N SER A 159 -12.36 -10.76 -7.99
CA SER A 159 -11.30 -10.69 -9.00
C SER A 159 -11.14 -9.28 -9.56
N ARG A 160 -12.24 -8.59 -9.92
CA ARG A 160 -12.20 -7.19 -10.37
C ARG A 160 -11.64 -6.23 -9.31
N HIS A 161 -11.92 -6.43 -8.03
CA HIS A 161 -11.35 -5.61 -6.96
C HIS A 161 -9.84 -5.83 -6.81
N LEU A 162 -9.37 -7.08 -6.94
CA LEU A 162 -7.95 -7.42 -6.93
C LEU A 162 -7.20 -6.84 -8.13
N VAL A 163 -7.77 -6.92 -9.33
CA VAL A 163 -7.16 -6.34 -10.54
C VAL A 163 -7.05 -4.82 -10.40
N LYS A 164 -8.12 -4.14 -9.96
CA LYS A 164 -8.09 -2.68 -9.76
C LYS A 164 -7.09 -2.24 -8.69
N LEU A 165 -6.90 -3.05 -7.64
CA LEU A 165 -5.85 -2.78 -6.65
C LEU A 165 -4.49 -2.85 -7.33
N HIS A 166 -4.23 -3.89 -8.12
CA HIS A 166 -2.95 -4.11 -8.81
C HIS A 166 -2.64 -2.92 -9.73
N GLU A 167 -3.59 -2.56 -10.60
CA GLU A 167 -3.48 -1.41 -11.50
C GLU A 167 -3.16 -0.11 -10.74
N ALA A 168 -3.72 0.06 -9.53
CA ALA A 168 -3.52 1.25 -8.73
C ALA A 168 -2.14 1.34 -8.07
N ILE A 169 -1.47 0.22 -7.78
CA ILE A 169 -0.24 0.19 -6.97
C ILE A 169 1.00 -0.32 -7.72
N ALA A 170 0.85 -1.12 -8.78
CA ALA A 170 1.96 -1.80 -9.46
C ALA A 170 2.95 -0.85 -10.15
N GLY A 171 2.46 0.30 -10.65
CA GLY A 171 3.33 1.34 -11.23
C GLY A 171 4.02 2.25 -10.20
N VAL A 172 3.79 2.02 -8.90
CA VAL A 172 4.19 2.93 -7.83
C VAL A 172 5.02 2.22 -6.77
N LEU A 173 4.56 1.07 -6.30
CA LEU A 173 5.20 0.31 -5.23
C LEU A 173 6.20 -0.72 -5.78
N PRO A 174 7.29 -1.01 -5.05
CA PRO A 174 8.16 -2.14 -5.37
C PRO A 174 7.42 -3.48 -5.26
N GLU A 175 7.86 -4.47 -6.05
CA GLU A 175 7.29 -5.82 -6.07
C GLU A 175 7.16 -6.46 -4.68
N ALA A 176 8.19 -6.32 -3.83
CA ALA A 176 8.17 -6.84 -2.46
C ALA A 176 7.02 -6.29 -1.61
N GLN A 177 6.72 -4.98 -1.73
CA GLN A 177 5.60 -4.36 -1.00
C GLN A 177 4.25 -4.78 -1.59
N ILE A 178 4.17 -4.99 -2.91
CA ILE A 178 2.96 -5.53 -3.54
C ILE A 178 2.68 -6.93 -2.99
N HIS A 179 3.68 -7.80 -2.93
CA HIS A 179 3.56 -9.14 -2.36
C HIS A 179 3.09 -9.13 -0.91
N GLU A 180 3.61 -8.21 -0.08
CA GLU A 180 3.17 -8.05 1.30
C GLU A 180 1.70 -7.65 1.40
N ILE A 181 1.28 -6.66 0.61
CA ILE A 181 -0.11 -6.18 0.56
C ILE A 181 -1.07 -7.31 0.15
N TYR A 182 -0.75 -8.01 -0.93
CA TYR A 182 -1.58 -9.12 -1.40
C TYR A 182 -1.55 -10.30 -0.44
N GLY A 183 -0.44 -10.55 0.26
CA GLY A 183 -0.35 -11.58 1.28
C GLY A 183 -1.34 -11.34 2.43
N VAL A 184 -1.46 -10.09 2.89
CA VAL A 184 -2.47 -9.71 3.91
C VAL A 184 -3.88 -9.86 3.35
N VAL A 185 -4.14 -9.34 2.15
CA VAL A 185 -5.47 -9.44 1.51
C VAL A 185 -5.89 -10.89 1.29
N HIS A 186 -4.95 -11.76 0.89
CA HIS A 186 -5.18 -13.18 0.68
C HIS A 186 -5.52 -13.91 1.97
N ARG A 187 -4.79 -13.66 3.06
CA ARG A 187 -5.13 -14.21 4.38
C ARG A 187 -6.52 -13.78 4.84
N ASN A 188 -6.83 -12.48 4.77
CA ASN A 188 -8.13 -11.95 5.16
C ASN A 188 -9.27 -12.54 4.30
N PHE A 189 -9.03 -12.76 3.00
CA PHE A 189 -9.97 -13.45 2.12
C PHE A 189 -10.21 -14.89 2.57
N LYS A 190 -9.15 -15.66 2.88
CA LYS A 190 -9.27 -17.03 3.38
C LYS A 190 -10.09 -17.05 4.66
N ASP A 191 -9.72 -16.24 5.65
CA ASP A 191 -10.39 -16.18 6.96
C ASP A 191 -11.89 -15.88 6.80
N LYS A 192 -12.24 -14.89 5.97
CA LYS A 192 -13.64 -14.53 5.74
C LYS A 192 -14.41 -15.58 4.96
N LEU A 193 -13.78 -16.25 4.00
CA LEU A 193 -14.42 -17.35 3.29
C LEU A 193 -14.66 -18.54 4.22
N ARG A 194 -13.73 -18.88 5.13
CA ARG A 194 -13.96 -19.93 6.15
C ARG A 194 -15.16 -19.61 7.03
N GLU A 195 -15.28 -18.36 7.49
CA GLU A 195 -16.43 -17.88 8.26
C GLU A 195 -17.75 -18.10 7.50
N GLN A 196 -17.78 -17.75 6.21
CA GLN A 196 -18.97 -17.92 5.38
C GLN A 196 -19.30 -19.40 5.13
N LEU A 197 -18.29 -20.25 4.92
CA LEU A 197 -18.49 -21.70 4.74
C LEU A 197 -19.09 -22.34 5.99
N LEU A 198 -18.58 -21.99 7.18
CA LEU A 198 -19.14 -22.42 8.47
C LEU A 198 -20.59 -21.96 8.63
N LYS A 199 -20.88 -20.69 8.33
CA LYS A 199 -22.23 -20.12 8.41
C LYS A 199 -23.23 -20.84 7.50
N LEU A 200 -22.79 -21.28 6.33
CA LEU A 200 -23.60 -22.02 5.36
C LEU A 200 -23.62 -23.54 5.57
N ASN A 201 -22.91 -24.06 6.57
CA ASN A 201 -22.70 -25.49 6.81
C ASN A 201 -22.15 -26.24 5.58
N VAL A 202 -21.26 -25.60 4.80
CA VAL A 202 -20.58 -26.24 3.67
C VAL A 202 -19.36 -27.00 4.19
N ASN A 203 -19.30 -28.30 3.88
CA ASN A 203 -18.27 -29.20 4.40
C ASN A 203 -17.35 -29.74 3.30
N ASN A 204 -16.13 -30.11 3.68
CA ASN A 204 -15.21 -30.85 2.82
C ASN A 204 -15.61 -32.33 2.73
N ASN A 205 -16.64 -32.61 1.93
CA ASN A 205 -17.23 -33.95 1.79
C ASN A 205 -17.22 -34.49 0.35
N GLY A 206 -16.54 -33.80 -0.58
CA GLY A 206 -16.54 -34.16 -2.00
C GLY A 206 -17.89 -33.95 -2.72
N GLY A 207 -18.90 -33.39 -2.05
CA GLY A 207 -20.22 -33.15 -2.62
C GLY A 207 -20.28 -31.96 -3.59
N PRO A 208 -21.48 -31.66 -4.13
CA PRO A 208 -21.65 -30.58 -5.11
C PRO A 208 -21.18 -29.21 -4.63
N GLN A 209 -21.50 -28.83 -3.37
CA GLN A 209 -21.08 -27.55 -2.80
C GLN A 209 -19.57 -27.47 -2.58
N HIS A 210 -18.93 -28.57 -2.18
CA HIS A 210 -17.47 -28.66 -2.13
C HIS A 210 -16.87 -28.40 -3.52
N GLY A 211 -17.41 -29.04 -4.57
CA GLY A 211 -16.97 -28.80 -5.95
C GLY A 211 -17.15 -27.34 -6.42
N VAL A 212 -18.22 -26.66 -5.96
CA VAL A 212 -18.39 -25.21 -6.19
C VAL A 212 -17.24 -24.43 -5.55
N VAL A 213 -16.95 -24.67 -4.28
CA VAL A 213 -15.86 -23.99 -3.54
C VAL A 213 -14.51 -24.21 -4.22
N THR A 214 -14.18 -25.46 -4.60
CA THR A 214 -12.93 -25.78 -5.31
C THR A 214 -12.79 -24.99 -6.60
N SER A 215 -13.86 -24.91 -7.39
CA SER A 215 -13.86 -24.22 -8.68
C SER A 215 -13.73 -22.70 -8.53
N GLU A 216 -14.40 -22.13 -7.52
CA GLU A 216 -14.31 -20.69 -7.20
C GLU A 216 -12.91 -20.31 -6.69
N LEU A 217 -12.32 -21.13 -5.82
CA LEU A 217 -10.95 -20.93 -5.35
C LEU A 217 -9.93 -21.06 -6.49
N THR A 218 -10.16 -21.98 -7.43
CA THR A 218 -9.31 -22.11 -8.62
C THR A 218 -9.38 -20.83 -9.47
N PHE A 219 -10.57 -20.28 -9.69
CA PHE A 219 -10.75 -19.01 -10.40
C PHE A 219 -10.08 -17.83 -9.67
N TYR A 220 -10.21 -17.77 -8.35
CA TYR A 220 -9.56 -16.77 -7.51
C TYR A 220 -8.02 -16.86 -7.59
N MET A 221 -7.45 -18.06 -7.47
CA MET A 221 -5.99 -18.25 -7.57
C MET A 221 -5.45 -17.94 -8.96
N GLU A 222 -6.21 -18.24 -10.02
CA GLU A 222 -5.81 -17.88 -11.37
C GLU A 222 -5.73 -16.36 -11.58
N THR A 223 -6.62 -15.62 -10.94
CA THR A 223 -6.53 -14.14 -10.90
C THR A 223 -5.21 -13.70 -10.24
N LEU A 224 -4.84 -14.27 -9.08
CA LEU A 224 -3.61 -13.91 -8.38
C LEU A 224 -2.35 -14.28 -9.16
N ARG A 225 -2.35 -15.42 -9.85
CA ARG A 225 -1.24 -15.85 -10.73
C ARG A 225 -1.06 -14.91 -11.92
N THR A 226 -2.16 -14.55 -12.58
CA THR A 226 -2.14 -13.63 -13.73
C THR A 226 -1.53 -12.28 -13.34
N LEU A 227 -1.88 -11.78 -12.15
CA LEU A 227 -1.35 -10.54 -11.62
C LEU A 227 0.09 -10.65 -11.09
N LYS A 228 0.63 -11.86 -10.93
CA LYS A 228 1.89 -12.12 -10.21
C LYS A 228 1.94 -11.37 -8.88
N ALA A 229 0.82 -11.39 -8.16
CA ALA A 229 0.60 -10.50 -7.02
C ALA A 229 1.12 -11.09 -5.70
N LEU A 230 1.48 -12.36 -5.67
CA LEU A 230 2.06 -13.07 -4.53
C LEU A 230 3.38 -13.73 -4.94
N PRO A 231 4.26 -14.04 -3.96
CA PRO A 231 5.45 -14.86 -4.21
C PRO A 231 5.08 -16.22 -4.80
N ALA A 232 5.99 -16.82 -5.58
CA ALA A 232 5.74 -18.08 -6.26
C ALA A 232 5.35 -19.21 -5.30
N GLU A 233 5.90 -19.20 -4.08
CA GLU A 233 5.61 -20.17 -3.02
C GLU A 233 4.17 -20.06 -2.48
N GLN A 234 3.49 -18.92 -2.68
CA GLN A 234 2.12 -18.68 -2.24
C GLN A 234 1.09 -18.73 -3.39
N LEU A 235 1.53 -19.05 -4.61
CA LEU A 235 0.69 -19.18 -5.80
C LEU A 235 0.31 -20.62 -6.14
N ASP A 236 0.64 -21.57 -5.26
CA ASP A 236 0.24 -22.96 -5.39
C ASP A 236 -1.28 -23.15 -5.18
N ASN A 237 -1.74 -24.41 -5.16
CA ASN A 237 -3.13 -24.73 -4.89
C ASN A 237 -3.37 -25.14 -3.42
N GLY A 238 -2.44 -24.84 -2.50
CA GLY A 238 -2.54 -25.20 -1.08
C GLY A 238 -3.80 -24.64 -0.42
N ILE A 239 -4.30 -23.48 -0.90
CA ILE A 239 -5.58 -22.91 -0.46
C ILE A 239 -6.76 -23.88 -0.56
N LEU A 240 -6.76 -24.81 -1.52
CA LEU A 240 -7.86 -25.77 -1.72
C LEU A 240 -8.02 -26.72 -0.52
N GLU A 241 -6.93 -26.96 0.20
CA GLU A 241 -6.91 -27.78 1.41
C GLU A 241 -6.99 -26.90 2.67
N GLU A 242 -6.22 -25.82 2.73
CA GLU A 242 -6.13 -24.92 3.89
C GLU A 242 -7.44 -24.20 4.24
N ILE A 243 -8.34 -24.03 3.26
CA ILE A 243 -9.63 -23.37 3.53
C ILE A 243 -10.53 -24.19 4.46
N TRP A 244 -10.27 -25.49 4.59
CA TRP A 244 -11.06 -26.40 5.43
C TRP A 244 -10.44 -26.65 6.80
N LEU A 245 -9.26 -26.08 7.07
CA LEU A 245 -8.59 -26.17 8.36
C LEU A 245 -9.13 -25.10 9.30
N TYR A 246 -9.63 -25.53 10.47
CA TYR A 246 -10.19 -24.69 11.53
C TYR A 246 -9.31 -24.72 12.77
#